data_AF-A0A6L7JPG2-F1
#
_entry.id   AF-A0A6L7JPG2-F1
#
_cell.length_a   1.000
_cell.length_b   1.000
_cell.length_c   1.000
_cell.angle_alpha   90.00
_cell.angle_beta   90.00
_cell.angle_gamma   90.00
#
_symmetry.space_group_name_H-M   'P 1'
#
loop_
_entity.id
_entity.type
_entity.pdbx_description
1 polymer ?
#
loop_
_entity_poly.entity_id
_entity_poly.type
_entity_poly.pdbx_seq_one_letter_code
_entity_poly.pdbx_strand_id
1 'polypeptide(L)' 'IILAGGGALLRDIDKRFSEALKIPTIIAEDPLTCVARGCGRALEQTELLQKVVAN' A
#
# COMPACT_ATOMS: atom_id res chain seq x y z
N ILE A 1 -10.39 -0.61 -0.51
CA ILE A 1 -9.11 0.00 -0.06
C ILE A 1 -8.16 -1.10 0.34
N ILE A 2 -6.86 -0.94 0.08
CA ILE A 2 -5.82 -1.83 0.60
C ILE A 2 -4.96 -1.01 1.57
N LEU A 3 -4.84 -1.49 2.81
CA LEU A 3 -4.01 -0.86 3.84
C LEU A 3 -2.59 -1.45 3.79
N ALA A 4 -1.60 -0.58 3.83
CA ALA A 4 -0.17 -0.93 3.89
C ALA A 4 0.53 -0.10 4.97
N GLY A 5 1.77 -0.46 5.30
CA GLY A 5 2.57 0.13 6.37
C GLY A 5 2.26 -0.43 7.75
N GLY A 6 3.05 -0.04 8.76
CA GLY A 6 2.86 -0.50 10.13
C GLY A 6 1.51 -0.11 10.75
N GLY A 7 0.92 1.00 10.31
CA GLY A 7 -0.42 1.42 10.75
C GLY A 7 -1.54 0.45 10.37
N ALA A 8 -1.34 -0.37 9.33
CA ALA A 8 -2.30 -1.41 8.93
C ALA A 8 -2.40 -2.57 9.95
N LEU A 9 -1.46 -2.68 10.88
CA LEU A 9 -1.44 -3.71 11.92
C LEU A 9 -2.16 -3.28 13.21
N LEU A 10 -2.69 -2.05 13.26
CA LEU A 10 -3.55 -1.64 14.35
C LEU A 10 -4.80 -2.54 14.37
N ARG A 11 -5.16 -3.01 15.57
CA ARG A 11 -6.28 -3.93 15.76
C ARG A 11 -7.55 -3.35 15.13
N ASP A 12 -8.19 -4.16 14.28
CA ASP A 12 -9.47 -3.85 13.61
C ASP A 12 -9.49 -2.56 12.76
N ILE A 13 -8.32 -2.07 12.32
CA ILE A 13 -8.23 -0.84 11.54
C ILE A 13 -8.94 -0.97 10.17
N ASP A 14 -8.83 -2.13 9.53
CA ASP A 14 -9.53 -2.48 8.30
C ASP A 14 -11.06 -2.41 8.48
N LYS A 15 -11.59 -2.96 9.57
CA LYS A 15 -13.02 -2.89 9.91
C LYS A 15 -13.46 -1.44 10.11
N ARG A 16 -12.68 -0.64 10.84
CA ARG A 16 -12.99 0.79 11.07
C ARG A 16 -13.08 1.57 9.76
N PHE A 17 -12.14 1.34 8.84
CA PHE A 17 -12.16 1.97 7.52
C PHE A 17 -13.34 1.47 6.67
N SER A 18 -13.63 0.17 6.68
CA SER A 18 -14.79 -0.39 5.98
C SER A 18 -16.11 0.16 6.46
N GLU A 19 -16.30 0.33 7.76
CA GLU A 19 -17.51 0.90 8.36
C GLU A 19 -17.69 2.38 8.00
N ALA A 20 -16.61 3.16 8.05
CA ALA A 20 -16.62 4.59 7.77
C ALA A 20 -16.83 4.89 6.29
N LEU A 21 -16.18 4.12 5.41
CA LEU A 21 -16.15 4.39 3.97
C LEU A 21 -17.18 3.59 3.18
N LYS A 22 -17.88 2.65 3.82
CA LYS A 22 -18.90 1.77 3.21
C LYS A 22 -18.38 0.99 2.00
N ILE A 23 -17.09 0.65 2.01
CA ILE A 23 -16.44 -0.16 0.98
C ILE A 23 -15.52 -1.23 1.61
N PRO A 24 -15.24 -2.34 0.91
CA PRO A 24 -14.30 -3.34 1.40
C PRO A 24 -12.91 -2.75 1.61
N THR A 25 -12.33 -3.03 2.77
CA THR A 25 -10.96 -2.68 3.14
C THR A 25 -10.25 -3.96 3.52
N ILE A 26 -9.07 -4.18 2.95
CA ILE A 26 -8.23 -5.34 3.22
C ILE A 26 -6.82 -4.89 3.60
N ILE A 27 -6.15 -5.68 4.42
CA ILE A 27 -4.73 -5.46 4.76
C ILE A 27 -3.90 -6.15 3.67
N ALA A 28 -2.83 -5.49 3.20
CA ALA A 28 -1.88 -6.11 2.29
C ALA A 28 -1.23 -7.35 2.93
N GLU A 29 -0.85 -8.35 2.13
CA GLU A 29 -0.25 -9.60 2.62
C GLU A 29 1.02 -9.38 3.46
N ASP A 30 1.89 -8.48 3.01
CA ASP A 30 3.08 -8.02 3.76
C ASP A 30 3.06 -6.49 3.84
N PRO A 31 2.30 -5.91 4.80
CA PRO A 31 2.08 -4.47 4.83
C PRO A 31 3.34 -3.71 5.24
N LEU A 32 4.27 -4.34 5.95
CA LEU A 32 5.48 -3.69 6.45
C LEU A 32 6.49 -3.42 5.34
N THR A 33 6.61 -4.31 4.35
CA THR A 33 7.60 -4.18 3.28
C THR A 33 7.05 -3.63 1.98
N CYS A 34 5.72 -3.40 1.86
CA CYS A 34 5.07 -2.90 0.65
C CYS A 34 5.80 -1.73 -0.02
N VAL A 35 6.21 -0.72 0.77
CA VAL A 35 6.90 0.47 0.25
C VAL A 35 8.27 0.10 -0.32
N ALA A 36 9.11 -0.57 0.46
CA ALA A 36 10.47 -0.95 0.02
C ALA A 36 10.44 -1.85 -1.22
N ARG A 37 9.54 -2.84 -1.25
CA ARG A 37 9.35 -3.73 -2.41
C ARG A 37 8.82 -2.98 -3.63
N GLY A 38 7.87 -2.07 -3.43
CA GLY A 38 7.34 -1.21 -4.49
C GLY A 38 8.44 -0.34 -5.12
N CYS A 39 9.28 0.28 -4.29
CA CYS A 39 10.44 1.03 -4.75
C CYS A 39 11.42 0.16 -5.54
N GLY A 40 11.76 -1.03 -5.03
CA GLY A 40 12.63 -1.99 -5.74
C GLY A 40 12.09 -2.35 -7.12
N ARG A 41 10.79 -2.68 -7.21
CA ARG A 41 10.13 -2.97 -8.49
C ARG A 41 10.12 -1.77 -9.44
N ALA A 42 9.95 -0.55 -8.92
CA ALA A 42 10.00 0.65 -9.75
C ALA A 42 11.38 0.87 -10.37
N LEU A 43 12.46 0.60 -9.63
CA LEU A 43 13.84 0.70 -10.14
C LEU A 43 14.12 -0.30 -11.27
N GLU A 44 13.47 -1.46 -11.27
CA GLU A 44 13.61 -2.50 -12.30
C GLU A 44 12.79 -2.21 -13.57
N GLN A 45 11.83 -1.26 -13.52
CA GLN A 45 10.92 -0.96 -14.62
C GLN A 45 11.21 0.43 -15.21
N THR A 46 11.98 0.50 -16.30
CA THR A 46 12.46 1.78 -16.87
C THR A 46 11.34 2.77 -17.19
N GLU A 47 10.24 2.33 -17.79
CA GLU A 47 9.10 3.20 -18.12
C GLU A 47 8.38 3.69 -16.86
N LEU A 48 8.24 2.84 -15.85
CA LEU A 48 7.63 3.20 -14.58
C LEU A 48 8.54 4.18 -13.82
N LEU A 49 9.83 3.89 -13.77
CA LEU A 49 10.82 4.73 -13.12
C LEU A 49 10.78 6.13 -13.71
N GLN A 50 10.86 6.25 -15.04
CA GLN A 50 10.77 7.54 -15.74
C GLN A 50 9.50 8.31 -15.38
N LYS A 51 8.34 7.65 -15.34
CA LYS A 51 7.06 8.30 -14.96
C LYS A 51 7.02 8.80 -13.52
N VAL A 52 7.73 8.13 -12.61
CA VAL A 52 7.71 8.47 -11.17
C VAL A 52 8.78 9.52 -10.82
N VAL A 53 9.90 9.57 -11.55
CA VAL A 53 10.98 10.55 -11.29
C VAL A 53 10.90 11.82 -12.14
N ALA A 54 10.24 11.78 -13.29
CA ALA A 54 10.06 12.95 -14.15
C ALA A 54 8.88 13.78 -13.66
N ASN A 55 9.19 14.83 -12.89
CA ASN A 55 8.31 15.99 -12.67
C ASN A 55 8.80 17.15 -13.54
#